data_AF-A0A7M3WJX8-F1
#
_entry.id   AF-A0A7M3WJX8-F1
#
_cell.length_a   1.000
_cell.length_b   1.000
_cell.length_c   1.000
_cell.angle_alpha   90.00
_cell.angle_beta   90.00
_cell.angle_gamma   90.00
#
_symmetry.space_group_name_H-M   'P 1'
#
loop_
_entity.id
_entity.type
_entity.pdbx_description
1 polymer ?
#
loop_
_entity_poly.entity_id
_entity_poly.type
_entity_poly.pdbx_seq_one_letter_code
_entity_poly.pdbx_strand_id
1 'polypeptide(L)'
;MTTYYDVPADLLIASLSEKLKSYDKVSAPEWASQVKTGTHRERPPVQEDWWHTRAASVLRKVAIKGPIGTNRISQEFGGSKDRGVKKNKAVAGSRNVARKILQQLSDSGLLVESLNT
;
A
#
# COMPACT_ATOMS: atom_id res chain seq x y z
N MET A 1 18.82 -19.98 4.08
CA MET A 1 17.44 -19.60 4.44
C MET A 1 17.06 -18.43 3.54
N THR A 2 16.06 -18.59 2.69
CA THR A 2 15.61 -17.54 1.76
C THR A 2 14.76 -16.52 2.48
N THR A 3 15.11 -15.25 2.34
CA THR A 3 14.42 -14.10 2.96
C THR A 3 13.70 -13.27 1.89
N TYR A 4 12.90 -12.30 2.34
CA TYR A 4 12.20 -11.36 1.45
C TYR A 4 13.16 -10.39 0.70
N TYR A 5 14.45 -10.40 1.03
CA TYR A 5 15.50 -9.69 0.28
C TYR A 5 15.99 -10.47 -0.94
N ASP A 6 15.86 -11.80 -0.91
CA ASP A 6 16.44 -12.69 -1.93
C ASP A 6 15.51 -12.92 -3.14
N VAL A 7 14.25 -12.46 -3.04
CA VAL A 7 13.23 -12.64 -4.07
C VAL A 7 12.95 -11.31 -4.77
N PRO A 8 12.89 -11.28 -6.12
CA PRO A 8 12.47 -10.10 -6.87
C PRO A 8 11.13 -9.56 -6.39
N ALA A 9 11.02 -8.24 -6.27
CA ALA A 9 9.87 -7.58 -5.68
C ALA A 9 8.57 -7.89 -6.42
N ASP A 10 8.60 -7.94 -7.75
CA ASP A 10 7.41 -8.15 -8.57
C ASP A 10 6.82 -9.54 -8.37
N LEU A 11 7.67 -10.58 -8.32
CA LEU A 11 7.26 -11.96 -8.06
C LEU A 11 6.72 -12.14 -6.64
N LEU A 12 7.38 -11.52 -5.66
CA LEU A 12 6.94 -11.56 -4.27
C LEU A 12 5.59 -10.87 -4.10
N ILE A 13 5.39 -9.70 -4.71
CA ILE A 13 4.14 -8.94 -4.59
C ILE A 13 2.98 -9.67 -5.26
N ALA A 14 3.20 -10.26 -6.45
CA ALA A 14 2.16 -11.02 -7.15
C ALA A 14 1.70 -12.23 -6.32
N SER A 15 2.64 -13.09 -5.91
CA SER A 15 2.32 -14.27 -5.08
C SER A 15 1.69 -13.90 -3.74
N LEU A 16 2.15 -12.82 -3.10
CA LEU A 16 1.60 -12.37 -1.83
C LEU A 16 0.21 -11.77 -1.99
N SER A 17 -0.08 -11.09 -3.10
CA SER A 17 -1.42 -10.58 -3.38
C SER A 17 -2.45 -11.70 -3.55
N GLU A 18 -2.07 -12.82 -4.17
CA GLU A 18 -2.93 -14.00 -4.28
C GLU A 18 -3.19 -14.61 -2.91
N LYS A 19 -2.14 -14.78 -2.11
CA LYS A 19 -2.26 -15.29 -0.74
C LYS A 19 -3.12 -14.39 0.16
N LEU A 20 -3.04 -13.07 -0.02
CA LEU A 20 -3.86 -12.11 0.74
C LEU A 20 -5.35 -12.20 0.42
N LYS A 21 -5.74 -12.68 -0.77
CA LYS A 21 -7.17 -12.90 -1.10
C LYS A 21 -7.81 -13.98 -0.22
N SER A 22 -7.01 -14.89 0.35
CA SER A 22 -7.48 -15.92 1.29
C SER A 22 -7.73 -15.38 2.71
N TYR A 23 -7.35 -14.13 3.01
CA TYR A 23 -7.58 -13.51 4.31
C TYR A 23 -8.84 -12.65 4.25
N ASP A 24 -9.92 -13.09 4.90
CA ASP A 24 -11.22 -12.39 4.91
C ASP A 24 -11.13 -10.94 5.42
N LYS A 25 -10.17 -10.67 6.29
CA LYS A 25 -9.92 -9.35 6.89
C LYS A 25 -9.28 -8.35 5.91
N VAL A 26 -8.60 -8.84 4.87
CA VAL A 26 -7.95 -8.00 3.86
C VAL A 26 -8.85 -7.85 2.65
N SER A 27 -10.00 -7.19 2.86
CA SER A 27 -11.00 -6.96 1.83
C SER A 27 -11.01 -5.50 1.37
N ALA A 28 -11.31 -5.28 0.09
CA ALA A 28 -11.46 -3.93 -0.45
C ALA A 28 -12.72 -3.27 0.15
N PRO A 29 -12.62 -2.06 0.72
CA PRO A 29 -13.80 -1.29 1.13
C PRO A 29 -14.66 -0.91 -0.08
N GLU A 30 -15.96 -0.68 0.13
CA GLU A 30 -16.91 -0.33 -0.95
C GLU A 30 -16.43 0.83 -1.84
N TRP A 31 -15.89 1.87 -1.22
CA TRP A 31 -15.41 3.06 -1.93
C TRP A 31 -14.14 2.80 -2.75
N ALA A 32 -13.44 1.67 -2.58
CA ALA A 32 -12.17 1.40 -3.24
C ALA A 32 -12.28 1.33 -4.78
N SER A 33 -13.44 0.94 -5.30
CA SER A 33 -13.71 0.88 -6.75
C SER A 33 -13.80 2.28 -7.39
N GLN A 34 -14.16 3.29 -6.60
CA GLN A 34 -14.49 4.64 -7.12
C GLN A 34 -13.36 5.66 -6.93
N VAL A 35 -12.41 5.40 -6.03
CA VAL A 35 -11.39 6.38 -5.65
C VAL A 35 -10.07 6.19 -6.37
N LYS A 36 -9.34 7.31 -6.48
CA LYS A 36 -7.93 7.30 -6.85
C LYS A 36 -7.02 7.04 -5.64
N THR A 37 -5.85 6.47 -5.90
CA THR A 37 -4.85 6.11 -4.88
C THR A 37 -4.08 7.30 -4.30
N GLY A 38 -4.23 8.49 -4.88
CA GLY A 38 -3.59 9.70 -4.38
C GLY A 38 -3.93 10.93 -5.23
N THR A 39 -3.59 12.11 -4.73
CA THR A 39 -3.88 13.38 -5.45
C THR A 39 -3.01 13.59 -6.69
N HIS A 40 -1.89 12.85 -6.81
CA HIS A 40 -1.03 12.82 -7.99
C HIS A 40 -1.59 11.96 -9.13
N ARG A 41 -2.63 11.16 -8.88
CA ARG A 41 -3.30 10.38 -9.92
C ARG A 41 -4.52 11.12 -10.44
N GLU A 42 -4.80 10.91 -11.72
CA GLU A 42 -5.98 11.44 -12.39
C GLU A 42 -7.11 10.42 -12.42
N ARG A 43 -6.77 9.15 -12.69
CA ARG A 43 -7.72 8.04 -12.82
C ARG A 43 -7.59 7.04 -11.67
N PRO A 44 -8.69 6.35 -11.29
CA PRO A 44 -8.64 5.17 -10.43
C PRO A 44 -7.79 4.04 -11.04
N PRO A 45 -7.32 3.08 -10.23
CA PRO A 45 -6.69 1.86 -10.73
C PRO A 45 -7.64 1.07 -11.64
N VAL A 46 -7.11 0.51 -12.72
CA VAL A 46 -7.88 -0.29 -13.70
C VAL A 46 -8.01 -1.75 -13.24
N GLN A 47 -7.00 -2.25 -12.52
CA GLN A 47 -6.95 -3.62 -12.03
C GLN A 47 -7.92 -3.83 -10.87
N GLU A 48 -8.77 -4.86 -10.93
CA GLU A 48 -9.80 -5.11 -9.92
C GLU A 48 -9.21 -5.49 -8.55
N ASP A 49 -8.14 -6.27 -8.52
CA ASP A 49 -7.48 -6.71 -7.30
C ASP A 49 -6.39 -5.74 -6.80
N TRP A 50 -6.44 -4.47 -7.24
CA TRP A 50 -5.44 -3.46 -6.87
C TRP A 50 -5.29 -3.28 -5.36
N TRP A 51 -6.37 -3.49 -4.60
CA TRP A 51 -6.35 -3.39 -3.13
C TRP A 51 -5.42 -4.45 -2.52
N HIS A 52 -5.53 -5.70 -2.97
CA HIS A 52 -4.70 -6.81 -2.51
C HIS A 52 -3.24 -6.62 -2.95
N THR A 53 -3.01 -6.16 -4.19
CA THR A 53 -1.66 -5.80 -4.66
C THR A 53 -1.06 -4.67 -3.83
N ARG A 54 -1.87 -3.68 -3.43
CA ARG A 54 -1.43 -2.58 -2.56
C ARG A 54 -1.11 -3.08 -1.16
N ALA A 55 -1.95 -3.95 -0.59
CA ALA A 55 -1.72 -4.57 0.69
C ALA A 55 -0.43 -5.39 0.71
N ALA A 56 -0.17 -6.15 -0.36
CA ALA A 56 1.06 -6.91 -0.51
C ALA A 56 2.30 -6.02 -0.55
N SER A 57 2.25 -4.94 -1.34
CA SER A 57 3.33 -3.96 -1.42
C SER A 57 3.58 -3.24 -0.09
N VAL A 58 2.51 -2.90 0.65
CA VAL A 58 2.59 -2.30 1.98
C VAL A 58 3.26 -3.27 2.95
N LEU A 59 2.83 -4.53 3.01
CA LEU A 59 3.40 -5.54 3.90
C LEU A 59 4.90 -5.72 3.66
N ARG A 60 5.33 -5.82 2.38
CA ARG A 60 6.75 -5.89 2.01
C ARG A 60 7.52 -4.65 2.47
N LYS A 61 6.97 -3.45 2.27
CA LYS A 61 7.63 -2.20 2.71
C LYS A 61 7.76 -2.12 4.22
N VAL A 62 6.77 -2.58 4.98
CA VAL A 62 6.83 -2.64 6.44
C VAL A 62 7.92 -3.62 6.90
N ALA A 63 8.00 -4.80 6.28
CA ALA A 63 9.06 -5.77 6.57
C ALA A 63 10.47 -5.21 6.34
N ILE A 64 10.67 -4.41 5.30
CA ILE A 64 11.98 -3.83 4.95
C ILE A 64 12.30 -2.57 5.78
N LYS A 65 11.33 -1.69 6.03
CA LYS A 65 11.54 -0.32 6.54
C LYS A 65 11.00 -0.10 7.97
N GLY A 66 10.60 -1.15 8.66
CA GLY A 66 9.98 -1.05 9.99
C GLY A 66 10.87 -0.33 11.01
N PRO A 67 10.30 0.22 12.11
CA PRO A 67 8.90 0.61 12.29
C PRO A 67 8.50 1.79 11.38
N ILE A 68 7.33 1.72 10.74
CA ILE A 68 6.88 2.72 9.76
C ILE A 68 5.39 3.07 9.93
N GLY A 69 5.09 4.36 10.01
CA GLY A 69 3.71 4.86 10.16
C GLY A 69 3.00 5.19 8.84
N THR A 70 1.70 5.48 8.95
CA THR A 70 0.83 5.82 7.81
C THR A 70 1.39 6.97 6.95
N ASN A 71 1.97 8.01 7.56
CA ASN A 71 2.48 9.16 6.82
C ASN A 71 3.65 8.77 5.90
N ARG A 72 4.64 8.06 6.44
CA ARG A 72 5.81 7.63 5.68
C ARG A 72 5.43 6.63 4.58
N ILE A 73 4.50 5.70 4.86
CA ILE A 73 3.94 4.83 3.81
C ILE A 73 3.24 5.65 2.72
N SER A 74 2.46 6.68 3.07
CA SER A 74 1.79 7.51 2.06
C SER A 74 2.80 8.24 1.17
N GLN A 75 3.94 8.66 1.71
CA GLN A 75 5.02 9.30 0.94
C GLN A 75 5.70 8.31 -0.02
N GLU A 76 5.91 7.06 0.43
CA GLU A 76 6.46 5.96 -0.40
C GLU A 76 5.59 5.61 -1.61
N PHE A 77 4.27 5.80 -1.49
CA PHE A 77 3.32 5.66 -2.58
C PHE A 77 2.89 7.01 -3.19
N GLY A 78 3.66 8.06 -2.92
CA GLY A 78 3.52 9.36 -3.55
C GLY A 78 4.03 9.39 -4.98
N GLY A 79 3.90 10.55 -5.61
CA GLY A 79 4.35 10.75 -6.97
C GLY A 79 4.37 12.22 -7.37
N SER A 80 4.83 12.48 -8.58
CA SER A 80 4.76 13.80 -9.20
C SER A 80 3.30 14.14 -9.51
N LYS A 81 2.82 15.28 -9.02
CA LYS A 81 1.50 15.81 -9.36
C LYS A 81 1.63 16.88 -10.44
N ASP A 82 0.90 16.68 -11.53
CA ASP A 82 0.65 17.72 -12.52
C ASP A 82 -0.24 18.82 -11.92
N ARG A 83 0.18 20.07 -12.11
CA ARG A 83 -0.48 21.27 -11.59
C ARG A 83 -0.90 22.20 -12.73
N GLY A 84 -1.09 21.65 -13.93
CA GLY A 84 -1.42 22.38 -15.15
C GLY A 84 -0.24 23.25 -15.56
N VAL A 85 -0.45 24.56 -15.57
CA VAL A 85 0.57 25.53 -15.99
C VAL A 85 1.74 25.69 -15.01
N LYS A 86 1.58 25.22 -13.75
CA LYS A 86 2.62 25.35 -12.72
C LYS A 86 3.54 24.12 -12.74
N LYS A 87 4.82 24.32 -12.40
CA LYS A 87 5.80 23.23 -12.24
C LYS A 87 5.27 22.10 -11.35
N ASN A 88 5.59 20.88 -11.78
CA ASN A 88 5.30 19.64 -11.08
C ASN A 88 5.92 19.63 -9.67
N LYS A 89 5.22 18.98 -8.73
CA LYS A 89 5.68 18.83 -7.35
C LYS A 89 5.41 17.41 -6.87
N ALA A 90 6.35 16.85 -6.10
CA ALA A 90 6.13 15.61 -5.38
C ALA A 90 5.05 15.78 -4.30
N VAL A 91 4.07 14.88 -4.29
CA VAL A 91 3.02 14.82 -3.27
C VAL A 91 2.86 13.40 -2.77
N ALA A 92 2.39 13.26 -1.53
CA ALA A 92 2.09 11.96 -0.95
C ALA A 92 0.88 11.28 -1.63
N GLY A 93 0.84 9.96 -1.52
CA GLY A 93 -0.33 9.14 -1.82
C GLY A 93 -1.45 9.32 -0.80
N SER A 94 -2.55 8.59 -0.99
CA SER A 94 -3.69 8.64 -0.07
C SER A 94 -3.33 8.05 1.30
N ARG A 95 -3.41 8.88 2.34
CA ARG A 95 -3.23 8.44 3.73
C ARG A 95 -4.36 7.52 4.19
N ASN A 96 -5.58 7.69 3.65
CA ASN A 96 -6.71 6.84 4.03
C ASN A 96 -6.51 5.40 3.55
N VAL A 97 -6.08 5.22 2.29
CA VAL A 97 -5.75 3.90 1.73
C VAL A 97 -4.64 3.23 2.53
N ALA A 98 -3.53 3.95 2.78
CA ALA A 98 -2.42 3.42 3.56
C ALA A 98 -2.85 3.02 4.99
N ARG A 99 -3.65 3.83 5.67
CA ARG A 99 -4.14 3.55 7.02
C ARG A 99 -5.03 2.32 7.05
N LYS A 100 -6.01 2.23 6.13
CA LYS A 100 -6.96 1.12 6.12
C LYS A 100 -6.29 -0.22 5.83
N ILE A 101 -5.32 -0.23 4.93
CA ILE A 101 -4.51 -1.42 4.67
C ILE A 101 -3.69 -1.81 5.90
N LEU A 102 -3.04 -0.86 6.57
CA LEU A 102 -2.28 -1.16 7.80
C LEU A 102 -3.18 -1.72 8.91
N GLN A 103 -4.39 -1.16 9.08
CA GLN A 103 -5.38 -1.67 10.03
C GLN A 103 -5.80 -3.10 9.67
N GLN A 104 -6.16 -3.37 8.42
CA GLN A 104 -6.54 -4.72 7.97
C GLN A 104 -5.41 -5.74 8.14
N LEU A 105 -4.16 -5.35 7.84
CA LEU A 105 -3.00 -6.21 8.02
C LEU A 105 -2.73 -6.48 9.51
N SER A 106 -2.92 -5.48 10.38
CA SER A 106 -2.86 -5.65 11.84
C SER A 106 -3.96 -6.60 12.33
N ASP A 107 -5.20 -6.39 11.89
CA ASP A 107 -6.34 -7.23 12.27
C ASP A 107 -6.17 -8.68 11.81
N SER A 108 -5.48 -8.90 10.67
CA SER A 108 -5.13 -10.23 10.16
C SER A 108 -3.99 -10.93 10.91
N GLY A 109 -3.36 -10.25 11.88
CA GLY A 109 -2.22 -10.78 12.64
C GLY A 109 -0.90 -10.81 11.86
N LEU A 110 -0.83 -10.15 10.71
CA LEU A 110 0.38 -10.06 9.88
C LEU A 110 1.30 -8.92 10.30
N LEU A 111 0.79 -7.94 11.05
CA LEU A 111 1.54 -6.84 11.61
C LEU A 111 1.31 -6.75 13.13
N VAL A 112 2.32 -6.24 13.83
CA VAL A 112 2.24 -5.92 15.25
C VAL A 112 2.48 -4.42 15.40
N GLU A 113 1.67 -3.76 16.22
CA GLU A 113 1.87 -2.37 16.56
C GLU A 113 3.01 -2.26 17.58
N SER A 114 4.06 -1.52 17.23
CA SER A 114 5.09 -1.11 18.19
C SER A 114 4.94 0.37 18.50
N LEU A 115 4.90 0.72 19.78
CA LEU A 115 5.08 2.11 20.19
C LEU A 115 6.54 2.51 19.92
N ASN A 116 6.75 3.72 19.43
CA ASN A 116 8.10 4.31 19.39
C ASN A 116 8.46 4.68 20.84
N THR A 117 9.13 3.78 21.55
CA THR A 117 9.91 4.12 22.74
C THR A 117 11.21 4.81 22.33
#